data_AF-A0A803NJV2-F1
#
_entry.id   AF-A0A803NJV2-F1
#
_cell.length_a   1.000
_cell.length_b   1.000
_cell.length_c   1.000
_cell.angle_alpha   90.00
_cell.angle_beta   90.00
_cell.angle_gamma   90.00
#
_symmetry.space_group_name_H-M   'P 1'
#
loop_
_entity.id
_entity.type
_entity.pdbx_description
1 polymer ?
#
loop_
_entity_poly.entity_id
_entity_poly.type
_entity_poly.pdbx_seq_one_letter_code
_entity_poly.pdbx_strand_id
1 'polypeptide(L)'
;MMMMMEEKKEGEFLTVPPFECAWPKDLKFREAGRGCVAFEAFARNDVTLVFRENVGSQHYHYKRDNSPHYTVILGSHRNRRLKIEVDGKSVVDVEGVGLCSSAFQSYWISIYDGLISIGKGRYPFQNIVFQWLDTNPNCSVRYVGLSSWDKHVGYRNVIVLPLMHQNHLSLWKHVDVGYGGDYIHEECGQEELEDELSAYDKWGLQNFLESWDLSDVSFIVGMEERPVPAHKVILSSSGHFPLTSPDGVIALKGVTYPVLHSLLEYIYKGRTQILESQLASLMILSLEFEVMTLVKQCEEIIQQFKINDKLFDSGKRVELSYPNTSPHCYRAFPFGLAVDKKRLKQLYSSGEYSDVDIYIEGGGLVSQPHKIILSLWSVPFAKMFTNGMSETNSSRVVLRDVSPKAFEGMLDFMYSGEVNLENTMESGAMLLQMLLLSDQFGVTLLHQECCKILLECLSEE
;
A
#
# COMPACT_ATOMS: atom_id res chain seq x y z
N MET A 1 -61.32 -18.08 14.04
CA MET A 1 -60.15 -18.92 14.34
C MET A 1 -59.64 -19.52 13.04
N MET A 2 -58.65 -18.88 12.42
CA MET A 2 -57.70 -19.53 11.52
C MET A 2 -56.49 -18.59 11.45
N MET A 3 -55.50 -18.85 12.30
CA MET A 3 -54.20 -18.15 12.27
C MET A 3 -53.47 -18.60 11.01
N MET A 4 -53.17 -17.67 10.11
CA MET A 4 -52.09 -17.84 9.13
C MET A 4 -50.77 -17.69 9.88
N MET A 5 -49.97 -18.76 9.91
CA MET A 5 -48.57 -18.67 10.30
C MET A 5 -47.79 -18.10 9.12
N GLU A 6 -47.14 -16.96 9.36
CA GLU A 6 -46.16 -16.35 8.46
C GLU A 6 -44.94 -17.26 8.31
N GLU A 7 -44.65 -17.72 7.09
CA GLU A 7 -43.35 -18.27 6.74
C GLU A 7 -42.36 -17.10 6.49
N LYS A 8 -41.46 -16.89 7.45
CA LYS A 8 -40.26 -16.06 7.25
C LYS A 8 -39.30 -16.79 6.28
N LYS A 9 -39.05 -16.20 5.11
CA LYS A 9 -37.91 -16.56 4.25
C LYS A 9 -36.61 -16.04 4.89
N GLU A 10 -35.88 -16.88 5.62
CA GLU A 10 -34.46 -16.66 5.93
C GLU A 10 -33.62 -16.92 4.66
N GLY A 11 -32.71 -15.99 4.33
CA GLY A 11 -31.96 -15.98 3.06
C GLY A 11 -31.09 -17.24 2.82
N GLU A 12 -31.01 -17.68 1.57
CA GLU A 12 -30.22 -18.84 1.14
C GLU A 12 -28.75 -18.73 1.57
N PHE A 13 -28.27 -19.73 2.33
CA PHE A 13 -26.85 -19.93 2.61
C PHE A 13 -26.44 -21.35 2.18
N LEU A 14 -25.24 -21.48 1.60
CA LEU A 14 -24.70 -22.76 1.15
C LEU A 14 -24.19 -23.56 2.34
N THR A 15 -24.75 -24.74 2.58
CA THR A 15 -24.24 -25.67 3.59
C THR A 15 -23.35 -26.71 2.93
N VAL A 16 -22.06 -26.72 3.29
CA VAL A 16 -21.09 -27.72 2.84
C VAL A 16 -21.01 -28.84 3.88
N PRO A 17 -21.27 -30.11 3.51
CA PRO A 17 -21.24 -31.22 4.46
C PRO A 17 -19.80 -31.64 4.84
N PRO A 18 -19.65 -32.47 5.90
CA PRO A 18 -18.34 -33.00 6.32
C PRO A 18 -17.61 -33.70 5.18
N PHE A 19 -16.31 -33.44 5.08
CA PHE A 19 -15.40 -34.06 4.11
C PHE A 19 -15.71 -33.78 2.64
N GLU A 20 -16.51 -32.76 2.34
CA GLU A 20 -16.81 -32.33 0.98
C GLU A 20 -16.23 -30.94 0.66
N CYS A 21 -16.24 -30.62 -0.63
CA CYS A 21 -15.81 -29.33 -1.14
C CYS A 21 -16.74 -28.89 -2.27
N ALA A 22 -17.39 -27.75 -2.06
CA ALA A 22 -18.23 -27.12 -3.06
C ALA A 22 -17.40 -26.21 -3.97
N TRP A 23 -17.67 -26.28 -5.28
CA TRP A 23 -17.05 -25.45 -6.31
C TRP A 23 -18.12 -24.62 -7.03
N PRO A 24 -18.60 -23.52 -6.44
CA PRO A 24 -19.53 -22.63 -7.13
C PRO A 24 -18.91 -22.08 -8.42
N LYS A 25 -19.69 -22.03 -9.50
CA LYS A 25 -19.21 -21.65 -10.85
C LYS A 25 -18.64 -20.23 -10.90
N ASP A 26 -19.09 -19.35 -10.02
CA ASP A 26 -18.75 -17.92 -9.99
C ASP A 26 -17.52 -17.61 -9.11
N LEU A 27 -16.97 -18.60 -8.39
CA LEU A 27 -15.81 -18.41 -7.53
C LEU A 27 -14.49 -18.68 -8.28
N LYS A 28 -14.20 -17.78 -9.23
CA LYS A 28 -13.03 -17.86 -10.10
C LYS A 28 -12.31 -16.52 -10.18
N PHE A 29 -11.01 -16.53 -9.90
CA PHE A 29 -10.13 -15.38 -10.11
C PHE A 29 -10.01 -15.05 -11.60
N ARG A 30 -10.06 -13.74 -11.89
CA ARG A 30 -9.91 -13.21 -13.25
C ARG A 30 -8.53 -13.55 -13.79
N GLU A 31 -7.51 -13.26 -12.98
CA GLU A 31 -6.10 -13.54 -13.21
C GLU A 31 -5.64 -14.75 -12.39
N ALA A 32 -4.81 -15.61 -12.97
CA ALA A 32 -4.24 -16.74 -12.22
C ALA A 32 -3.20 -16.22 -11.21
N GLY A 33 -3.16 -16.80 -10.01
CA GLY A 33 -2.26 -16.42 -8.92
C GLY A 33 -2.66 -15.13 -8.19
N ARG A 34 -3.72 -14.44 -8.65
CA ARG A 34 -4.09 -13.10 -8.20
C ARG A 34 -5.59 -12.96 -8.01
N GLY A 35 -6.04 -12.91 -6.77
CA GLY A 35 -7.44 -12.68 -6.47
C GLY A 35 -7.76 -12.62 -4.98
N CYS A 36 -8.93 -12.06 -4.67
CA CYS A 36 -9.44 -12.01 -3.31
C CYS A 36 -10.84 -12.59 -3.24
N VAL A 37 -11.11 -13.37 -2.20
CA VAL A 37 -12.43 -13.87 -1.86
C VAL A 37 -12.85 -13.27 -0.52
N ALA A 38 -14.02 -12.64 -0.46
CA ALA A 38 -14.69 -12.26 0.77
C ALA A 38 -15.91 -13.15 0.97
N PHE A 39 -16.17 -13.55 2.21
CA PHE A 39 -17.23 -14.49 2.53
C PHE A 39 -17.71 -14.36 3.96
N GLU A 40 -18.94 -14.76 4.20
CA GLU A 40 -19.45 -14.98 5.55
C GLU A 40 -19.54 -16.48 5.81
N ALA A 41 -18.93 -16.92 6.90
CA ALA A 41 -18.95 -18.31 7.31
C ALA A 41 -19.52 -18.48 8.71
N PHE A 42 -20.26 -19.57 8.87
CA PHE A 42 -20.75 -20.08 10.13
C PHE A 42 -20.36 -21.56 10.25
N ALA A 43 -19.62 -21.90 11.30
CA ALA A 43 -19.20 -23.26 11.56
C ALA A 43 -19.18 -23.52 13.06
N ARG A 44 -19.48 -24.76 13.46
CA ARG A 44 -19.21 -25.22 14.84
C ARG A 44 -17.70 -25.43 15.07
N ASN A 45 -16.98 -25.77 14.01
CA ASN A 45 -15.54 -26.05 13.99
C ASN A 45 -14.86 -25.16 12.93
N ASP A 46 -13.83 -25.69 12.27
CA ASP A 46 -12.99 -25.02 11.29
C ASP A 46 -13.75 -24.67 10.00
N VAL A 47 -13.33 -23.57 9.40
CA VAL A 47 -13.77 -23.11 8.08
C VAL A 47 -12.59 -23.26 7.14
N THR A 48 -12.80 -23.95 6.01
CA THR A 48 -11.72 -24.37 5.13
C THR A 48 -11.97 -23.89 3.71
N LEU A 49 -11.02 -23.14 3.16
CA LEU A 49 -11.02 -22.72 1.77
C LEU A 49 -9.84 -23.36 1.02
N VAL A 50 -10.09 -23.81 -0.20
CA VAL A 50 -9.11 -24.49 -1.05
C VAL A 50 -8.92 -23.68 -2.32
N PHE A 51 -7.67 -23.42 -2.71
CA PHE A 51 -7.34 -22.63 -3.89
C PHE A 51 -6.50 -23.45 -4.86
N ARG A 52 -6.93 -23.56 -6.13
CA ARG A 52 -6.27 -24.44 -7.14
C ARG A 52 -6.49 -23.97 -8.57
N GLU A 53 -5.77 -24.56 -9.52
CA GLU A 53 -5.79 -24.19 -10.94
C GLU A 53 -7.09 -24.59 -11.68
N ASN A 54 -7.65 -25.76 -11.36
CA ASN A 54 -8.85 -26.31 -12.02
C ASN A 54 -9.90 -26.70 -10.97
N VAL A 55 -11.19 -26.76 -11.24
CA VAL A 55 -12.17 -27.23 -10.23
C VAL A 55 -11.96 -28.71 -9.83
N GLY A 56 -12.29 -29.07 -8.58
CA GLY A 56 -12.30 -30.44 -8.09
C GLY A 56 -13.62 -31.19 -8.36
N SER A 57 -13.71 -32.47 -8.01
CA SER A 57 -14.97 -33.23 -8.05
C SER A 57 -15.89 -32.87 -6.86
N GLN A 58 -17.18 -33.23 -6.90
CA GLN A 58 -18.12 -32.87 -5.83
C GLN A 58 -17.90 -33.66 -4.53
N HIS A 59 -17.39 -34.90 -4.62
CA HIS A 59 -16.96 -35.72 -3.47
C HIS A 59 -15.47 -35.52 -3.13
N TYR A 60 -14.94 -34.35 -3.47
CA TYR A 60 -13.54 -34.01 -3.29
C TYR A 60 -13.21 -33.74 -1.84
N HIS A 61 -12.11 -34.36 -1.39
CA HIS A 61 -11.45 -34.01 -0.14
C HIS A 61 -10.02 -33.58 -0.45
N TYR A 62 -9.64 -32.35 -0.10
CA TYR A 62 -8.34 -31.75 -0.43
C TYR A 62 -7.13 -32.61 0.01
N LYS A 63 -7.21 -33.30 1.16
CA LYS A 63 -6.16 -34.25 1.61
C LYS A 63 -5.96 -35.51 0.76
N ARG A 64 -6.85 -35.82 -0.20
CA ARG A 64 -6.71 -37.00 -1.09
C ARG A 64 -6.22 -36.61 -2.49
N ASP A 65 -5.91 -35.34 -2.69
CA ASP A 65 -5.51 -34.79 -3.96
C ASP A 65 -4.00 -34.56 -4.01
N ASN A 66 -3.41 -34.89 -5.16
CA ASN A 66 -2.00 -34.66 -5.46
C ASN A 66 -1.79 -33.45 -6.38
N SER A 67 -2.88 -32.74 -6.77
CA SER A 67 -2.78 -31.53 -7.58
C SER A 67 -2.27 -30.35 -6.76
N PRO A 68 -1.50 -29.42 -7.36
CA PRO A 68 -0.99 -28.25 -6.66
C PRO A 68 -2.11 -27.35 -6.10
N HIS A 69 -2.12 -27.11 -4.79
CA HIS A 69 -3.16 -26.32 -4.15
C HIS A 69 -2.71 -25.68 -2.82
N TYR A 70 -3.37 -24.57 -2.48
CA TYR A 70 -3.33 -24.00 -1.14
C TYR A 70 -4.60 -24.36 -0.38
N THR A 71 -4.46 -24.71 0.90
CA THR A 71 -5.59 -24.86 1.82
C THR A 71 -5.43 -23.89 2.98
N VAL A 72 -6.43 -23.03 3.21
CA VAL A 72 -6.48 -22.13 4.35
C VAL A 72 -7.55 -22.63 5.31
N ILE A 73 -7.14 -22.94 6.54
CA ILE A 73 -7.99 -23.48 7.59
C ILE A 73 -8.07 -22.47 8.72
N LEU A 74 -9.21 -21.80 8.83
CA LEU A 74 -9.53 -20.90 9.92
C LEU A 74 -10.11 -21.72 11.08
N GLY A 75 -9.64 -21.52 12.32
CA GLY A 75 -10.22 -22.19 13.50
C GLY A 75 -9.82 -23.66 13.71
N SER A 76 -8.65 -24.09 13.23
CA SER A 76 -8.10 -25.41 13.59
C SER A 76 -7.91 -25.55 15.12
N HIS A 77 -7.89 -26.81 15.60
CA HIS A 77 -7.69 -27.19 17.00
C HIS A 77 -8.66 -26.49 17.97
N ARG A 78 -9.95 -26.81 17.84
CA ARG A 78 -11.05 -26.24 18.65
C ARG A 78 -11.15 -24.71 18.49
N ASN A 79 -11.04 -24.22 17.26
CA ASN A 79 -11.21 -22.81 16.91
C ASN A 79 -10.18 -21.88 17.57
N ARG A 80 -8.92 -22.31 17.67
CA ARG A 80 -7.84 -21.49 18.28
C ARG A 80 -6.70 -21.15 17.33
N ARG A 81 -6.62 -21.86 16.20
CA ARG A 81 -5.45 -21.79 15.32
C ARG A 81 -5.82 -21.54 13.88
N LEU A 82 -4.93 -20.86 13.19
CA LEU A 82 -4.93 -20.70 11.74
C LEU A 82 -3.88 -21.65 11.16
N LYS A 83 -4.27 -22.39 10.12
CA LYS A 83 -3.33 -23.20 9.35
C LYS A 83 -3.37 -22.87 7.87
N ILE A 84 -2.19 -22.90 7.25
CA ILE A 84 -2.04 -22.88 5.79
C ILE A 84 -1.29 -24.15 5.41
N GLU A 85 -1.86 -24.90 4.47
CA GLU A 85 -1.25 -26.10 3.90
C GLU A 85 -0.95 -25.86 2.42
N VAL A 86 0.23 -26.29 1.97
CA VAL A 86 0.63 -26.35 0.56
C VAL A 86 0.71 -27.82 0.19
N ASP A 87 -0.10 -28.26 -0.77
CA ASP A 87 -0.15 -29.66 -1.21
C ASP A 87 -0.33 -30.66 -0.05
N GLY A 88 -1.19 -30.31 0.90
CA GLY A 88 -1.47 -31.09 2.11
C GLY A 88 -0.38 -31.06 3.19
N LYS A 89 0.72 -30.33 2.99
CA LYS A 89 1.77 -30.12 4.01
C LYS A 89 1.53 -28.80 4.74
N SER A 90 1.42 -28.88 6.07
CA SER A 90 1.28 -27.68 6.91
C SER A 90 2.55 -26.83 6.86
N VAL A 91 2.43 -25.61 6.33
CA VAL A 91 3.53 -24.63 6.25
C VAL A 91 3.36 -23.50 7.27
N VAL A 92 2.12 -23.24 7.68
CA VAL A 92 1.77 -22.28 8.74
C VAL A 92 0.88 -22.98 9.75
N ASP A 93 1.21 -22.83 11.03
CA ASP A 93 0.37 -23.26 12.14
C ASP A 93 0.53 -22.27 13.32
N VAL A 94 -0.34 -21.27 13.38
CA VAL A 94 -0.25 -20.19 14.38
C VAL A 94 -1.47 -20.13 15.28
N GLU A 95 -1.26 -19.76 16.53
CA GLU A 95 -2.34 -19.48 17.49
C GLU A 95 -2.82 -18.03 17.29
N GLY A 96 -4.14 -17.80 17.29
CA GLY A 96 -4.65 -16.42 17.32
C GLY A 96 -5.77 -16.06 16.34
N VAL A 97 -6.31 -16.99 15.55
CA VAL A 97 -7.49 -16.72 14.70
C VAL A 97 -8.65 -17.58 15.16
N GLY A 98 -9.33 -17.12 16.22
CA GLY A 98 -10.47 -17.81 16.78
C GLY A 98 -11.74 -17.62 15.94
N LEU A 99 -12.21 -18.68 15.28
CA LEU A 99 -13.57 -18.74 14.76
C LEU A 99 -14.54 -19.05 15.90
N CYS A 100 -15.16 -18.05 16.53
CA CYS A 100 -16.19 -18.38 17.51
C CYS A 100 -17.30 -17.34 17.56
N SER A 101 -18.43 -17.68 16.93
CA SER A 101 -19.75 -17.25 17.39
C SER A 101 -20.81 -18.23 16.92
N SER A 102 -21.93 -18.29 17.63
CA SER A 102 -23.18 -18.92 17.19
C SER A 102 -23.85 -18.20 15.99
N ALA A 103 -23.11 -17.32 15.31
CA ALA A 103 -23.55 -16.45 14.23
C ALA A 103 -22.51 -16.42 13.11
N PHE A 104 -22.92 -16.02 11.91
CA PHE A 104 -22.03 -15.79 10.77
C PHE A 104 -21.01 -14.71 11.08
N GLN A 105 -19.76 -14.94 10.67
CA GLN A 105 -18.70 -13.94 10.71
C GLN A 105 -18.13 -13.74 9.31
N SER A 106 -17.74 -12.50 9.00
CA SER A 106 -17.15 -12.12 7.73
C SER A 106 -15.64 -12.28 7.76
N TYR A 107 -15.09 -12.84 6.68
CA TYR A 107 -13.67 -13.03 6.46
C TYR A 107 -13.33 -12.73 5.01
N TRP A 108 -12.05 -12.48 4.77
CA TRP A 108 -11.53 -12.39 3.42
C TRP A 108 -10.14 -13.02 3.34
N ILE A 109 -9.84 -13.59 2.17
CA ILE A 109 -8.54 -14.18 1.86
C ILE A 109 -8.09 -13.64 0.50
N SER A 110 -6.87 -13.12 0.44
CA SER A 110 -6.24 -12.63 -0.79
C SER A 110 -5.00 -13.48 -1.10
N ILE A 111 -4.84 -13.84 -2.37
CA ILE A 111 -3.63 -14.49 -2.90
C ILE A 111 -3.06 -13.57 -3.98
N TYR A 112 -1.77 -13.24 -3.84
CA TYR A 112 -1.06 -12.41 -4.80
C TYR A 112 0.36 -12.91 -5.00
N ASP A 113 0.61 -13.60 -6.12
CA ASP A 113 1.93 -14.11 -6.51
C ASP A 113 2.69 -14.82 -5.36
N GLY A 114 1.96 -15.57 -4.52
CA GLY A 114 2.50 -16.27 -3.35
C GLY A 114 2.24 -15.63 -2.00
N LEU A 115 1.86 -14.34 -1.96
CA LEU A 115 1.45 -13.68 -0.73
C LEU A 115 0.01 -14.02 -0.40
N ILE A 116 -0.21 -14.80 0.65
CA ILE A 116 -1.53 -15.13 1.20
C ILE A 116 -1.80 -14.21 2.39
N SER A 117 -2.81 -13.35 2.26
CA SER A 117 -3.28 -12.45 3.31
C SER A 117 -4.68 -12.83 3.76
N ILE A 118 -4.91 -12.82 5.07
CA ILE A 118 -6.17 -13.24 5.70
C ILE A 118 -6.60 -12.13 6.64
N GLY A 119 -7.85 -11.69 6.53
CA GLY A 119 -8.43 -10.71 7.44
C GLY A 119 -9.85 -11.03 7.85
N LYS A 120 -10.34 -10.28 8.83
CA LYS A 120 -11.69 -10.40 9.39
C LYS A 120 -12.51 -9.16 9.03
N GLY A 121 -13.76 -9.34 8.63
CA GLY A 121 -14.63 -8.26 8.18
C GLY A 121 -15.16 -8.47 6.77
N ARG A 122 -16.11 -7.63 6.35
CA ARG A 122 -16.77 -7.73 5.04
C ARG A 122 -15.88 -7.24 3.88
N TYR A 123 -14.95 -6.34 4.17
CA TYR A 123 -14.15 -5.65 3.17
C TYR A 123 -12.69 -6.17 3.18
N PRO A 124 -12.16 -6.61 2.03
CA PRO A 124 -10.77 -7.04 1.93
C PRO A 124 -9.75 -5.97 2.31
N PHE A 125 -8.55 -6.44 2.66
CA PHE A 125 -7.39 -5.62 3.03
C PHE A 125 -7.55 -4.81 4.33
N GLN A 126 -8.69 -4.93 5.02
CA GLN A 126 -8.92 -4.39 6.36
C GLN A 126 -8.74 -5.48 7.43
N ASN A 127 -8.38 -5.07 8.67
CA ASN A 127 -8.31 -5.97 9.84
C ASN A 127 -7.59 -7.28 9.52
N ILE A 128 -6.41 -7.16 8.94
CA ILE A 128 -5.55 -8.29 8.59
C ILE A 128 -5.21 -9.03 9.87
N VAL A 129 -5.51 -10.31 9.88
CA VAL A 129 -5.24 -11.19 11.00
C VAL A 129 -3.92 -11.93 10.78
N PHE A 130 -3.59 -12.26 9.53
CA PHE A 130 -2.36 -13.00 9.23
C PHE A 130 -1.90 -12.83 7.78
N GLN A 131 -0.59 -12.91 7.55
CA GLN A 131 0.02 -12.94 6.23
C GLN A 131 1.16 -13.95 6.16
N TRP A 132 1.29 -14.59 5.01
CA TRP A 132 2.39 -15.51 4.72
C TRP A 132 2.79 -15.43 3.25
N LEU A 133 4.08 -15.46 3.00
CA LEU A 133 4.66 -15.44 1.65
C LEU A 133 5.23 -16.82 1.33
N ASP A 134 4.75 -17.43 0.25
CA ASP A 134 5.33 -18.62 -0.33
C ASP A 134 6.64 -18.28 -1.07
N THR A 135 7.72 -18.98 -0.75
CA THR A 135 9.02 -18.81 -1.44
C THR A 135 9.05 -19.50 -2.81
N ASN A 136 8.08 -20.36 -3.12
CA ASN A 136 7.92 -21.00 -4.42
C ASN A 136 6.44 -21.03 -4.84
N PRO A 137 5.88 -19.88 -5.28
CA PRO A 137 4.45 -19.70 -5.40
C PRO A 137 3.80 -20.48 -6.54
N ASN A 138 2.61 -21.00 -6.28
CA ASN A 138 1.73 -21.55 -7.32
C ASN A 138 0.94 -20.43 -8.01
N CYS A 139 1.51 -19.88 -9.08
CA CYS A 139 0.92 -18.80 -9.86
C CYS A 139 -0.26 -19.23 -10.76
N SER A 140 -0.58 -20.53 -10.82
CA SER A 140 -1.68 -21.05 -11.64
C SER A 140 -3.03 -21.08 -10.90
N VAL A 141 -3.05 -20.76 -9.61
CA VAL A 141 -4.25 -20.79 -8.77
C VAL A 141 -5.34 -19.88 -9.30
N ARG A 142 -6.56 -20.40 -9.47
CA ARG A 142 -7.66 -19.65 -10.08
C ARG A 142 -9.03 -19.90 -9.50
N TYR A 143 -9.30 -21.08 -8.97
CA TYR A 143 -10.61 -21.44 -8.44
C TYR A 143 -10.58 -21.48 -6.92
N VAL A 144 -11.68 -21.07 -6.29
CA VAL A 144 -11.88 -21.12 -4.84
C VAL A 144 -12.93 -22.19 -4.53
N GLY A 145 -12.54 -23.16 -3.71
CA GLY A 145 -13.37 -24.23 -3.20
C GLY A 145 -13.73 -23.96 -1.74
N LEU A 146 -14.99 -24.17 -1.40
CA LEU A 146 -15.53 -24.05 -0.04
C LEU A 146 -15.62 -25.44 0.57
N SER A 147 -14.81 -25.72 1.59
CA SER A 147 -14.69 -27.05 2.17
C SER A 147 -15.08 -27.09 3.64
N SER A 148 -15.28 -28.30 4.12
CA SER A 148 -15.59 -28.62 5.51
C SER A 148 -14.84 -29.90 5.91
N TRP A 149 -14.26 -29.91 7.11
CA TRP A 149 -13.53 -31.06 7.63
C TRP A 149 -14.49 -32.07 8.28
N ASP A 150 -14.87 -31.88 9.55
CA ASP A 150 -15.62 -32.88 10.34
C ASP A 150 -17.05 -32.44 10.73
N LYS A 151 -17.44 -31.20 10.42
CA LYS A 151 -18.75 -30.62 10.70
C LYS A 151 -19.21 -29.74 9.56
N HIS A 152 -20.52 -29.65 9.37
CA HIS A 152 -21.13 -28.75 8.39
C HIS A 152 -20.67 -27.30 8.59
N VAL A 153 -20.38 -26.64 7.47
CA VAL A 153 -20.05 -25.22 7.41
C VAL A 153 -21.07 -24.53 6.51
N GLY A 154 -21.69 -23.47 7.03
CA GLY A 154 -22.54 -22.57 6.27
C GLY A 154 -21.71 -21.43 5.68
N TYR A 155 -21.84 -21.17 4.39
CA TYR A 155 -21.24 -20.04 3.68
C TYR A 155 -22.34 -19.18 3.07
N ARG A 156 -22.21 -17.86 3.12
CA ARG A 156 -23.07 -16.90 2.42
C ARG A 156 -22.27 -15.68 2.00
N ASN A 157 -22.84 -14.84 1.12
CA ASN A 157 -22.20 -13.62 0.62
C ASN A 157 -20.77 -13.89 0.10
N VAL A 158 -20.55 -15.05 -0.54
CA VAL A 158 -19.24 -15.44 -1.04
C VAL A 158 -19.02 -14.73 -2.37
N ILE A 159 -18.09 -13.79 -2.39
CA ILE A 159 -17.79 -12.95 -3.54
C ILE A 159 -16.30 -13.05 -3.86
N VAL A 160 -15.99 -13.33 -5.12
CA VAL A 160 -14.65 -13.10 -5.65
C VAL A 160 -14.59 -11.65 -6.10
N LEU A 161 -13.73 -10.88 -5.44
CA LEU A 161 -13.54 -9.49 -5.76
C LEU A 161 -12.44 -9.40 -6.82
N PRO A 162 -12.68 -8.70 -7.94
CA PRO A 162 -11.58 -8.30 -8.81
C PRO A 162 -10.62 -7.50 -7.93
N LEU A 163 -9.33 -7.80 -8.04
CA LEU A 163 -8.33 -6.93 -7.43
C LEU A 163 -8.62 -5.52 -7.91
N MET A 164 -8.75 -4.61 -6.96
CA MET A 164 -8.62 -3.20 -7.24
C MET A 164 -7.21 -3.06 -7.82
N HIS A 165 -7.09 -3.08 -9.16
CA HIS A 165 -6.22 -2.09 -9.77
C HIS A 165 -6.62 -0.75 -9.14
N GLN A 166 -5.69 0.18 -8.97
CA GLN A 166 -5.93 1.53 -8.45
C GLN A 166 -6.91 2.37 -9.33
N ASN A 167 -7.95 1.75 -9.90
CA ASN A 167 -8.81 2.20 -10.97
C ASN A 167 -10.19 2.53 -10.40
N HIS A 168 -10.32 3.68 -9.74
CA HIS A 168 -11.62 4.22 -9.37
C HIS A 168 -12.48 4.67 -10.56
N LEU A 169 -11.93 4.76 -11.78
CA LEU A 169 -12.69 5.17 -12.96
C LEU A 169 -13.59 4.08 -13.58
N SER A 170 -13.41 2.81 -13.22
CA SER A 170 -14.25 1.72 -13.77
C SER A 170 -15.63 1.61 -13.12
N LEU A 171 -15.79 2.08 -11.88
CA LEU A 171 -17.06 2.04 -11.14
C LEU A 171 -18.05 3.12 -11.61
N TRP A 172 -17.59 4.15 -12.32
CA TRP A 172 -18.43 5.25 -12.80
C TRP A 172 -19.05 5.00 -14.17
N LYS A 173 -18.61 3.95 -14.90
CA LYS A 173 -19.28 3.53 -16.15
C LYS A 173 -20.69 2.96 -15.94
N HIS A 174 -21.08 2.72 -14.69
CA HIS A 174 -22.40 2.20 -14.33
C HIS A 174 -23.25 3.16 -13.50
N VAL A 175 -22.78 4.39 -13.26
CA VAL A 175 -23.62 5.43 -12.66
C VAL A 175 -24.25 6.22 -13.82
N ASP A 176 -25.43 5.76 -14.22
CA ASP A 176 -26.29 6.46 -15.17
C ASP A 176 -26.78 7.76 -14.49
N VAL A 177 -25.98 8.83 -14.57
CA VAL A 177 -26.40 10.16 -14.15
C VAL A 177 -27.32 10.68 -15.23
N GLY A 178 -28.61 10.36 -15.08
CA GLY A 178 -29.68 10.97 -15.84
C GLY A 178 -29.75 12.47 -15.57
N TYR A 179 -29.05 13.24 -16.39
CA TYR A 179 -29.43 14.60 -16.74
C TYR A 179 -29.19 14.80 -18.23
N GLY A 180 -30.28 15.01 -18.96
CA GLY A 180 -30.28 15.18 -20.40
C GLY A 180 -29.49 16.42 -20.84
N GLY A 181 -28.67 16.22 -21.87
CA GLY A 181 -27.98 17.28 -22.59
C GLY A 181 -27.13 16.66 -23.70
N ASP A 182 -27.61 16.72 -24.93
CA ASP A 182 -26.91 16.27 -26.14
C ASP A 182 -25.54 16.92 -26.25
N TYR A 183 -24.47 16.15 -26.09
CA TYR A 183 -23.16 16.45 -26.66
C TYR A 183 -22.58 15.18 -27.26
N ILE A 184 -22.31 15.25 -28.56
CA ILE A 184 -21.70 14.22 -29.40
C ILE A 184 -20.28 13.98 -28.88
N HIS A 185 -20.00 12.77 -28.38
CA HIS A 185 -18.66 12.35 -27.98
C HIS A 185 -17.95 11.74 -29.19
N GLU A 186 -16.94 12.45 -29.73
CA GLU A 186 -15.96 11.86 -30.63
C GLU A 186 -15.10 10.87 -29.84
N GLU A 187 -14.90 9.66 -30.38
CA GLU A 187 -13.97 8.66 -29.87
C GLU A 187 -12.54 9.09 -30.22
N CYS A 188 -11.82 9.68 -29.26
CA CYS A 188 -10.38 9.86 -29.37
C CYS A 188 -9.73 9.67 -27.99
N GLY A 189 -8.78 8.74 -27.87
CA GLY A 189 -7.87 8.69 -26.71
C GLY A 189 -7.77 7.37 -25.92
N GLN A 190 -8.22 6.23 -26.42
CA GLN A 190 -8.10 4.95 -25.69
C GLN A 190 -6.64 4.49 -25.47
N GLU A 191 -5.71 4.86 -26.36
CA GLU A 191 -4.29 4.47 -26.28
C GLU A 191 -3.48 5.38 -25.32
N GLU A 192 -3.80 6.67 -25.17
CA GLU A 192 -3.08 7.58 -24.27
C GLU A 192 -3.37 7.30 -22.78
N LEU A 193 -4.59 6.85 -22.45
CA LEU A 193 -5.01 6.55 -21.08
C LEU A 193 -4.37 5.27 -20.52
N GLU A 194 -4.11 4.25 -21.35
CA GLU A 194 -3.44 3.02 -20.91
C GLU A 194 -1.96 3.25 -20.54
N ASP A 195 -1.28 4.16 -21.24
CA ASP A 195 0.09 4.58 -20.91
C ASP A 195 0.16 5.41 -19.60
N GLU A 196 -0.82 6.29 -19.33
CA GLU A 196 -0.89 7.01 -18.05
C GLU A 196 -1.24 6.09 -16.85
N LEU A 197 -2.03 5.05 -17.06
CA LEU A 197 -2.39 4.04 -16.04
C LEU A 197 -1.19 3.15 -15.65
N SER A 198 -0.31 2.83 -16.60
CA SER A 198 0.96 2.13 -16.33
C SER A 198 1.96 2.96 -15.50
N ALA A 199 1.78 4.28 -15.42
CA ALA A 199 2.71 5.17 -14.72
C ALA A 199 2.48 5.20 -13.19
N TYR A 200 1.24 4.97 -12.74
CA TYR A 200 0.86 5.07 -11.32
C TYR A 200 1.50 3.98 -10.43
N ASP A 201 1.63 2.74 -10.92
CA ASP A 201 2.32 1.64 -10.21
C ASP A 201 3.82 1.92 -9.99
N LYS A 202 4.38 2.95 -10.65
CA LYS A 202 5.78 3.36 -10.56
C LYS A 202 5.97 4.77 -9.97
N TRP A 203 4.90 5.46 -9.59
CA TRP A 203 4.98 6.81 -9.04
C TRP A 203 5.41 6.78 -7.57
N GLY A 204 6.52 7.42 -7.23
CA GLY A 204 7.04 7.46 -5.87
C GLY A 204 8.31 8.27 -5.73
N LEU A 205 8.82 8.36 -4.50
CA LEU A 205 9.99 9.19 -4.17
C LEU A 205 11.23 8.86 -5.01
N GLN A 206 11.37 7.60 -5.43
CA GLN A 206 12.42 7.16 -6.33
C GLN A 206 12.55 7.98 -7.63
N ASN A 207 11.47 8.58 -8.12
CA ASN A 207 11.49 9.40 -9.35
C ASN A 207 12.21 10.74 -9.17
N PHE A 208 12.39 11.17 -7.91
CA PHE A 208 13.10 12.39 -7.54
C PHE A 208 14.56 12.13 -7.13
N LEU A 209 15.03 10.88 -7.17
CA LEU A 209 16.42 10.57 -6.85
C LEU A 209 17.37 11.19 -7.89
N GLU A 210 18.24 12.10 -7.44
CA GLU A 210 19.18 12.84 -8.31
C GLU A 210 18.49 13.59 -9.47
N SER A 211 17.18 13.86 -9.35
CA SER A 211 16.46 14.73 -10.28
C SER A 211 16.69 16.19 -9.92
N TRP A 212 16.76 17.04 -10.95
CA TRP A 212 16.76 18.49 -10.78
C TRP A 212 15.35 19.05 -10.53
N ASP A 213 14.32 18.27 -10.87
CA ASP A 213 12.93 18.67 -10.66
C ASP A 213 12.67 18.87 -9.17
N LEU A 214 12.25 20.09 -8.80
CA LEU A 214 11.96 20.50 -7.41
C LEU A 214 13.16 20.44 -6.46
N SER A 215 14.37 20.21 -6.96
CA SER A 215 15.59 20.21 -6.14
C SER A 215 15.89 21.61 -5.60
N ASP A 216 16.24 21.68 -4.32
CA ASP A 216 16.53 22.91 -3.57
C ASP A 216 17.88 22.83 -2.83
N VAL A 217 18.62 21.72 -3.01
CA VAL A 217 19.97 21.50 -2.51
C VAL A 217 20.76 20.59 -3.47
N SER A 218 22.07 20.78 -3.55
CA SER A 218 22.96 19.89 -4.29
C SER A 218 24.25 19.58 -3.54
N PHE A 219 24.75 18.37 -3.73
CA PHE A 219 26.06 17.95 -3.23
C PHE A 219 27.11 18.12 -4.34
N ILE A 220 28.29 18.61 -3.99
CA ILE A 220 29.47 18.66 -4.86
C ILE A 220 30.43 17.56 -4.42
N VAL A 221 30.52 16.49 -5.22
CA VAL A 221 31.10 15.21 -4.79
C VAL A 221 32.42 14.91 -5.49
N GLY A 222 33.39 14.46 -4.70
CA GLY A 222 34.69 14.01 -5.18
C GLY A 222 35.57 15.13 -5.75
N MET A 223 36.72 14.74 -6.30
CA MET A 223 37.68 15.66 -6.91
C MET A 223 37.20 16.23 -8.25
N GLU A 224 36.21 15.58 -8.87
CA GLU A 224 35.61 16.02 -10.14
C GLU A 224 34.51 17.07 -9.93
N GLU A 225 34.25 17.48 -8.69
CA GLU A 225 33.22 18.46 -8.32
C GLU A 225 31.85 18.17 -8.94
N ARG A 226 31.47 16.88 -8.97
CA ARG A 226 30.22 16.44 -9.59
C ARG A 226 29.01 16.96 -8.80
N PRO A 227 28.09 17.72 -9.41
CA PRO A 227 26.86 18.12 -8.75
C PRO A 227 25.86 16.95 -8.71
N VAL A 228 25.23 16.76 -7.55
CA VAL A 228 24.20 15.74 -7.31
C VAL A 228 23.00 16.42 -6.61
N PRO A 229 21.87 16.65 -7.29
CA PRO A 229 20.73 17.35 -6.70
C PRO A 229 19.96 16.47 -5.71
N ALA A 230 19.31 17.12 -4.75
CA ALA A 230 18.47 16.50 -3.73
C ALA A 230 17.45 17.51 -3.17
N HIS A 231 16.71 17.11 -2.14
CA HIS A 231 15.56 17.83 -1.61
C HIS A 231 15.69 18.01 -0.09
N LYS A 232 15.75 19.26 0.41
CA LYS A 232 16.01 19.60 1.81
C LYS A 232 14.99 18.98 2.76
N VAL A 233 13.71 19.01 2.41
CA VAL A 233 12.64 18.41 3.23
C VAL A 233 12.81 16.90 3.38
N ILE A 234 13.18 16.20 2.29
CA ILE A 234 13.41 14.75 2.31
C ILE A 234 14.65 14.44 3.15
N LEU A 235 15.78 15.10 2.88
CA LEU A 235 17.02 14.91 3.64
C LEU A 235 16.84 15.19 5.14
N SER A 236 16.21 16.31 5.49
CA SER A 236 15.93 16.72 6.87
C SER A 236 15.00 15.77 7.62
N SER A 237 14.15 15.05 6.88
CA SER A 237 13.27 14.02 7.44
C SER A 237 13.99 12.68 7.61
N SER A 238 15.15 12.48 6.97
CA SER A 238 15.89 11.22 6.96
C SER A 238 17.12 11.19 7.86
N GLY A 239 17.70 12.36 8.15
CA GLY A 239 18.91 12.49 8.95
C GLY A 239 19.27 13.95 9.20
N HIS A 240 20.46 14.19 9.72
CA HIS A 240 20.98 15.52 9.99
C HIS A 240 21.96 15.96 8.90
N PHE A 241 21.48 16.81 7.98
CA PHE A 241 22.28 17.36 6.90
C PHE A 241 22.63 18.84 7.16
N PRO A 242 23.81 19.32 6.76
CA PRO A 242 24.22 20.71 6.94
C PRO A 242 23.56 21.64 5.90
N LEU A 243 22.25 21.86 6.02
CA LEU A 243 21.42 22.59 5.04
C LEU A 243 21.43 24.13 5.22
N THR A 244 22.34 24.66 6.02
CA THR A 244 22.38 26.09 6.39
C THR A 244 23.06 26.98 5.35
N SER A 245 23.63 26.41 4.27
CA SER A 245 24.25 27.22 3.23
C SER A 245 23.20 27.99 2.43
N PRO A 246 23.35 29.31 2.25
CA PRO A 246 22.38 30.13 1.51
C PRO A 246 22.28 29.70 0.03
N ASP A 247 23.36 29.15 -0.52
CA ASP A 247 23.42 28.68 -1.90
C ASP A 247 22.87 27.26 -2.09
N GLY A 248 22.50 26.56 -1.00
CA GLY A 248 22.01 25.18 -1.08
C GLY A 248 23.06 24.19 -1.60
N VAL A 249 24.35 24.44 -1.34
CA VAL A 249 25.45 23.59 -1.79
C VAL A 249 26.14 22.92 -0.60
N ILE A 250 26.40 21.61 -0.71
CA ILE A 250 27.11 20.80 0.29
C ILE A 250 28.35 20.19 -0.36
N ALA A 251 29.55 20.55 0.09
CA ALA A 251 30.80 20.06 -0.49
C ALA A 251 31.29 18.78 0.21
N LEU A 252 31.45 17.69 -0.55
CA LEU A 252 31.92 16.38 -0.08
C LEU A 252 33.18 15.94 -0.85
N LYS A 253 34.31 16.62 -0.60
CA LYS A 253 35.58 16.39 -1.32
C LYS A 253 36.20 15.01 -1.09
N GLY A 254 35.93 14.38 0.07
CA GLY A 254 36.47 13.06 0.44
C GLY A 254 35.56 11.88 0.11
N VAL A 255 34.37 12.13 -0.44
CA VAL A 255 33.35 11.12 -0.71
C VAL A 255 33.30 10.83 -2.20
N THR A 256 33.21 9.56 -2.57
CA THR A 256 33.05 9.17 -3.98
C THR A 256 31.57 9.18 -4.36
N TYR A 257 31.28 9.44 -5.64
CA TYR A 257 29.90 9.43 -6.14
C TYR A 257 29.15 8.13 -5.80
N PRO A 258 29.70 6.90 -6.00
CA PRO A 258 28.98 5.67 -5.66
C PRO A 258 28.55 5.60 -4.19
N VAL A 259 29.34 6.16 -3.27
CA VAL A 259 29.02 6.17 -1.83
C VAL A 259 27.86 7.13 -1.55
N LEU A 260 27.90 8.36 -2.08
CA LEU A 260 26.77 9.29 -1.92
C LEU A 260 25.52 8.75 -2.61
N HIS A 261 25.64 8.25 -3.84
CA HIS A 261 24.55 7.66 -4.60
C HIS A 261 23.87 6.56 -3.79
N SER A 262 24.64 5.68 -3.15
CA SER A 262 24.08 4.59 -2.35
C SER A 262 23.32 5.11 -1.13
N LEU A 263 23.82 6.17 -0.47
CA LEU A 263 23.10 6.83 0.63
C LEU A 263 21.78 7.43 0.16
N LEU A 264 21.81 8.21 -0.93
CA LEU A 264 20.60 8.84 -1.48
C LEU A 264 19.62 7.79 -2.01
N GLU A 265 20.11 6.74 -2.66
CA GLU A 265 19.28 5.63 -3.13
C GLU A 265 18.56 4.94 -1.96
N TYR A 266 19.26 4.70 -0.84
CA TYR A 266 18.63 4.18 0.37
C TYR A 266 17.55 5.10 0.92
N ILE A 267 17.78 6.43 0.92
CA ILE A 267 16.80 7.42 1.39
C ILE A 267 15.55 7.45 0.48
N TYR A 268 15.74 7.52 -0.84
CA TYR A 268 14.66 7.76 -1.81
C TYR A 268 13.93 6.48 -2.23
N LYS A 269 14.61 5.32 -2.22
CA LYS A 269 14.05 4.03 -2.65
C LYS A 269 13.83 3.04 -1.49
N GLY A 270 14.36 3.34 -0.30
CA GLY A 270 14.34 2.41 0.84
C GLY A 270 15.30 1.23 0.68
N ARG A 271 16.15 1.20 -0.35
CA ARG A 271 17.15 0.14 -0.57
C ARG A 271 18.29 0.64 -1.43
N THR A 272 19.46 0.04 -1.29
CA THR A 272 20.62 0.33 -2.15
C THR A 272 21.54 -0.89 -2.30
N GLN A 273 22.39 -0.86 -3.32
CA GLN A 273 23.43 -1.85 -3.53
C GLN A 273 24.80 -1.18 -3.67
N ILE A 274 25.74 -1.56 -2.81
CA ILE A 274 27.10 -1.00 -2.82
C ILE A 274 28.16 -2.11 -2.86
N LEU A 275 29.34 -1.82 -3.39
CA LEU A 275 30.49 -2.72 -3.32
C LEU A 275 30.92 -2.93 -1.86
N GLU A 276 31.29 -4.15 -1.53
CA GLU A 276 31.76 -4.52 -0.19
C GLU A 276 32.95 -3.65 0.27
N SER A 277 33.85 -3.32 -0.65
CA SER A 277 35.00 -2.43 -0.42
C SER A 277 34.64 -0.99 -0.06
N GLN A 278 33.43 -0.54 -0.41
CA GLN A 278 32.92 0.82 -0.16
C GLN A 278 31.94 0.87 1.02
N LEU A 279 31.58 -0.28 1.61
CA LEU A 279 30.61 -0.37 2.70
C LEU A 279 31.03 0.42 3.94
N ALA A 280 32.33 0.42 4.28
CA ALA A 280 32.85 1.21 5.39
C ALA A 280 32.73 2.72 5.13
N SER A 281 32.98 3.17 3.90
CA SER A 281 32.80 4.57 3.50
C SER A 281 31.34 5.00 3.56
N LEU A 282 30.41 4.13 3.13
CA LEU A 282 28.97 4.37 3.27
C LEU A 282 28.55 4.47 4.74
N MET A 283 29.07 3.60 5.60
CA MET A 283 28.78 3.65 7.04
C MET A 283 29.26 4.97 7.67
N ILE A 284 30.47 5.43 7.33
CA ILE A 284 31.03 6.70 7.82
C ILE A 284 30.16 7.88 7.37
N LEU A 285 29.81 7.95 6.08
CA LEU A 285 28.96 9.02 5.56
C LEU A 285 27.56 8.99 6.17
N SER A 286 26.99 7.80 6.35
CA SER A 286 25.68 7.63 6.98
C SER A 286 25.69 8.04 8.45
N LEU A 287 26.81 7.83 9.15
CA LEU A 287 27.00 8.28 10.53
C LEU A 287 27.15 9.81 10.60
N GLU A 288 27.90 10.41 9.67
CA GLU A 288 28.06 11.86 9.57
C GLU A 288 26.71 12.58 9.39
N PHE A 289 25.81 12.01 8.59
CA PHE A 289 24.46 12.55 8.39
C PHE A 289 23.40 11.93 9.31
N GLU A 290 23.79 11.16 10.32
CA GLU A 290 22.90 10.56 11.32
C GLU A 290 21.77 9.67 10.73
N VAL A 291 21.99 9.03 9.59
CA VAL A 291 21.07 8.04 8.98
C VAL A 291 21.27 6.68 9.67
N MET A 292 20.88 6.61 10.95
CA MET A 292 21.29 5.55 11.86
C MET A 292 20.79 4.15 11.50
N THR A 293 19.68 4.02 10.78
CA THR A 293 19.18 2.73 10.29
C THR A 293 20.14 2.11 9.27
N LEU A 294 20.71 2.93 8.39
CA LEU A 294 21.72 2.50 7.43
C LEU A 294 23.06 2.19 8.11
N VAL A 295 23.45 2.99 9.11
CA VAL A 295 24.66 2.75 9.92
C VAL A 295 24.62 1.36 10.55
N LYS A 296 23.51 1.02 11.23
CA LYS A 296 23.33 -0.29 11.89
C LYS A 296 23.44 -1.45 10.90
N GLN A 297 22.81 -1.34 9.73
CA GLN A 297 22.88 -2.39 8.71
C GLN A 297 24.31 -2.56 8.16
N CYS A 298 25.00 -1.45 7.89
CA CYS A 298 26.39 -1.53 7.44
C CYS A 298 27.26 -2.19 8.51
N GLU A 299 27.09 -1.83 9.78
CA GLU A 299 27.83 -2.40 10.90
C GLU A 299 27.59 -3.91 11.05
N GLU A 300 26.32 -4.35 11.05
CA GLU A 300 25.95 -5.77 11.15
C GLU A 300 26.60 -6.61 10.04
N ILE A 301 26.54 -6.12 8.80
CA ILE A 301 27.12 -6.79 7.64
C ILE A 301 28.66 -6.85 7.76
N ILE A 302 29.30 -5.74 8.14
CA ILE A 302 30.76 -5.71 8.36
C ILE A 302 31.17 -6.73 9.43
N GLN A 303 30.40 -6.86 10.51
CA GLN A 303 30.67 -7.85 11.57
C GLN A 303 30.47 -9.28 11.08
N GLN A 304 29.44 -9.56 10.28
CA GLN A 304 29.22 -10.88 9.69
C GLN A 304 30.37 -11.33 8.79
N PHE A 305 30.99 -10.40 8.05
CA PHE A 305 32.16 -10.72 7.24
C PHE A 305 33.40 -11.03 8.09
N LYS A 306 33.62 -10.27 9.17
CA LYS A 306 34.72 -10.54 10.12
C LYS A 306 34.59 -11.93 10.78
N ILE A 307 33.38 -12.36 11.10
CA ILE A 307 33.12 -13.66 11.76
C ILE A 307 33.33 -14.83 10.79
N ASN A 308 32.98 -14.66 9.51
CA ASN A 308 32.99 -15.75 8.53
C ASN A 308 34.37 -16.05 7.91
N ASP A 309 35.43 -15.34 8.33
CA ASP A 309 36.81 -15.47 7.83
C ASP A 309 36.92 -15.45 6.28
N LYS A 310 35.92 -14.87 5.63
CA LYS A 310 35.90 -14.65 4.18
C LYS A 310 36.68 -13.36 3.92
N LEU A 311 37.75 -13.47 3.13
CA LEU A 311 38.38 -12.28 2.55
C LEU A 311 37.33 -11.47 1.82
N PHE A 312 37.33 -10.14 2.02
CA PHE A 312 36.49 -9.22 1.26
C PHE A 312 36.69 -9.49 -0.23
N ASP A 313 35.65 -10.01 -0.89
CA ASP A 313 35.67 -10.10 -2.34
C ASP A 313 35.38 -8.69 -2.86
N SER A 314 36.43 -7.99 -3.27
CA SER A 314 36.36 -6.60 -3.72
C SER A 314 35.34 -6.35 -4.85
N GLY A 315 34.90 -7.41 -5.56
CA GLY A 315 33.88 -7.34 -6.61
C GLY A 315 32.45 -7.62 -6.16
N LYS A 316 32.23 -8.09 -4.92
CA LYS A 316 30.89 -8.46 -4.43
C LYS A 316 30.08 -7.22 -4.07
N ARG A 317 28.81 -7.21 -4.46
CA ARG A 317 27.82 -6.20 -4.06
C ARG A 317 27.01 -6.69 -2.87
N VAL A 318 26.70 -5.77 -1.98
CA VAL A 318 25.86 -6.00 -0.82
C VAL A 318 24.59 -5.17 -0.95
N GLU A 319 23.44 -5.80 -0.74
CA GLU A 319 22.14 -5.14 -0.71
C GLU A 319 21.79 -4.73 0.72
N LEU A 320 21.38 -3.47 0.87
CA LEU A 320 20.93 -2.84 2.12
C LEU A 320 19.47 -2.42 1.90
N SER A 321 18.60 -2.67 2.85
CA SER A 321 17.17 -2.38 2.70
C SER A 321 16.57 -1.89 4.01
N TYR A 322 15.80 -0.80 3.96
CA TYR A 322 15.14 -0.23 5.11
C TYR A 322 14.17 -1.26 5.71
N PRO A 323 14.24 -1.54 7.02
CA PRO A 323 13.45 -2.59 7.63
C PRO A 323 11.97 -2.22 7.55
N ASN A 324 11.19 -3.02 6.83
CA ASN A 324 9.75 -2.82 6.74
C ASN A 324 9.10 -3.39 8.00
N THR A 325 8.84 -2.53 8.99
CA THR A 325 8.20 -2.92 10.26
C THR A 325 6.68 -2.97 10.20
N SER A 326 6.06 -2.54 9.10
CA SER A 326 4.60 -2.62 8.91
C SER A 326 4.23 -3.59 7.79
N PRO A 327 3.52 -4.70 8.09
CA PRO A 327 2.81 -5.48 7.09
C PRO A 327 1.57 -4.74 6.54
N HIS A 328 1.23 -3.59 7.11
CA HIS A 328 0.07 -2.77 6.75
C HIS A 328 0.55 -1.45 6.17
N CYS A 329 0.67 -1.43 4.85
CA CYS A 329 0.49 -0.31 3.92
C CYS A 329 1.33 -0.58 2.68
N TYR A 330 0.78 -0.18 1.54
CA TYR A 330 1.46 -0.07 0.25
C TYR A 330 2.86 0.55 0.41
N ARG A 331 3.78 0.32 -0.53
CA ARG A 331 5.09 1.03 -0.61
C ARG A 331 4.91 2.52 -0.94
N ALA A 332 4.00 3.17 -0.25
CA ALA A 332 3.64 4.55 -0.43
C ALA A 332 4.37 5.39 0.60
N PHE A 333 4.89 6.52 0.14
CA PHE A 333 5.47 7.53 1.01
C PHE A 333 4.51 7.86 2.17
N PRO A 334 4.99 8.13 3.40
CA PRO A 334 6.38 8.01 3.86
C PRO A 334 6.77 6.60 4.33
N PHE A 335 5.92 5.59 4.16
CA PHE A 335 6.16 4.23 4.66
C PHE A 335 7.21 3.48 3.84
N GLY A 336 7.99 2.61 4.50
CA GLY A 336 9.01 1.79 3.85
C GLY A 336 10.25 2.56 3.38
N LEU A 337 10.39 3.82 3.80
CA LEU A 337 11.51 4.69 3.48
C LEU A 337 12.22 5.15 4.76
N ALA A 338 13.45 5.63 4.62
CA ALA A 338 14.21 6.22 5.72
C ALA A 338 13.71 7.63 6.06
N VAL A 339 12.41 7.81 6.29
CA VAL A 339 11.75 9.10 6.56
C VAL A 339 11.10 9.05 7.94
N ASP A 340 11.52 9.95 8.84
CA ASP A 340 10.89 10.14 10.13
C ASP A 340 9.61 10.98 9.97
N LYS A 341 8.47 10.34 10.19
CA LYS A 341 7.15 10.99 10.11
C LYS A 341 6.98 12.19 11.05
N LYS A 342 7.53 12.12 12.26
CA LYS A 342 7.40 13.22 13.24
C LYS A 342 8.20 14.42 12.76
N ARG A 343 9.41 14.18 12.26
CA ARG A 343 10.24 15.24 11.68
C ARG A 343 9.58 15.85 10.43
N LEU A 344 9.04 15.02 9.55
CA LEU A 344 8.31 15.47 8.36
C LEU A 344 7.11 16.36 8.72
N LYS A 345 6.31 15.96 9.73
CA LYS A 345 5.21 16.80 10.26
C LYS A 345 5.70 18.11 10.87
N GLN A 346 6.81 18.10 11.60
CA GLN A 346 7.40 19.31 12.18
C GLN A 346 7.80 20.32 11.09
N LEU A 347 8.44 19.85 10.01
CA LEU A 347 8.82 20.70 8.87
C LEU A 347 7.60 21.33 8.22
N TYR A 348 6.51 20.57 8.07
CA TYR A 348 5.23 21.11 7.60
C TYR A 348 4.67 22.19 8.53
N SER A 349 4.58 21.90 9.84
CA SER A 349 4.00 22.85 10.80
C SER A 349 4.84 24.12 11.00
N SER A 350 6.16 24.05 10.82
CA SER A 350 7.05 25.21 10.94
C SER A 350 7.15 26.03 9.65
N GLY A 351 6.78 25.46 8.50
CA GLY A 351 7.03 26.03 7.17
C GLY A 351 8.51 26.00 6.76
N GLU A 352 9.36 25.28 7.50
CA GLU A 352 10.79 25.16 7.18
C GLU A 352 10.96 24.43 5.84
N TYR A 353 11.63 25.07 4.88
CA TYR A 353 11.79 24.63 3.48
C TYR A 353 10.51 24.64 2.63
N SER A 354 9.43 25.28 3.09
CA SER A 354 8.28 25.51 2.21
C SER A 354 8.67 26.37 1.00
N ASP A 355 8.22 25.95 -0.17
CA ASP A 355 8.48 26.53 -1.49
C ASP A 355 7.19 26.90 -2.23
N VAL A 356 6.02 26.76 -1.59
CA VAL A 356 4.72 27.10 -2.15
C VAL A 356 3.72 27.54 -1.07
N ASP A 357 3.02 28.63 -1.35
CA ASP A 357 1.89 29.15 -0.61
C ASP A 357 0.58 28.76 -1.31
N ILE A 358 -0.31 28.11 -0.57
CA ILE A 358 -1.64 27.70 -1.07
C ILE A 358 -2.69 28.69 -0.57
N TYR A 359 -3.40 29.30 -1.51
CA TYR A 359 -4.52 30.19 -1.25
C TYR A 359 -5.83 29.55 -1.69
N ILE A 360 -6.92 29.82 -0.97
CA ILE A 360 -8.27 29.49 -1.43
C ILE A 360 -8.99 30.80 -1.77
N GLU A 361 -9.63 30.83 -2.92
CA GLU A 361 -10.38 31.98 -3.41
C GLU A 361 -11.45 32.40 -2.37
N GLY A 362 -11.41 33.67 -1.96
CA GLY A 362 -12.28 34.20 -0.90
C GLY A 362 -11.86 33.90 0.55
N GLY A 363 -10.89 33.00 0.78
CA GLY A 363 -10.44 32.57 2.12
C GLY A 363 -9.03 33.00 2.53
N GLY A 364 -8.19 33.43 1.58
CA GLY A 364 -6.81 33.88 1.86
C GLY A 364 -5.79 32.74 1.85
N LEU A 365 -4.65 32.93 2.54
CA LEU A 365 -3.58 31.94 2.69
C LEU A 365 -4.05 30.81 3.62
N VAL A 366 -3.90 29.57 3.19
CA VAL A 366 -4.36 28.38 3.91
C VAL A 366 -3.20 27.56 4.45
N SER A 367 -2.17 27.33 3.63
CA SER A 367 -1.04 26.49 4.02
C SER A 367 0.23 26.83 3.24
N GLN A 368 1.37 26.44 3.79
CA GLN A 368 2.71 26.56 3.18
C GLN A 368 3.36 25.17 3.08
N PRO A 369 2.90 24.29 2.17
CA PRO A 369 3.45 22.96 2.01
C PRO A 369 4.74 22.97 1.17
N HIS A 370 5.18 21.78 0.77
CA HIS A 370 6.37 21.56 -0.05
C HIS A 370 5.96 20.96 -1.40
N LYS A 371 6.40 21.54 -2.52
CA LYS A 371 6.03 21.09 -3.87
C LYS A 371 6.37 19.63 -4.11
N ILE A 372 7.52 19.16 -3.62
CA ILE A 372 7.89 17.74 -3.74
C ILE A 372 6.87 16.84 -3.03
N ILE A 373 6.42 17.20 -1.83
CA ILE A 373 5.45 16.38 -1.09
C ILE A 373 4.12 16.34 -1.84
N LEU A 374 3.61 17.48 -2.31
CA LEU A 374 2.40 17.52 -3.14
C LEU A 374 2.54 16.65 -4.40
N SER A 375 3.68 16.76 -5.08
CA SER A 375 3.98 16.03 -6.33
C SER A 375 4.09 14.52 -6.12
N LEU A 376 4.56 14.06 -4.96
CA LEU A 376 4.60 12.64 -4.61
C LEU A 376 3.21 12.02 -4.53
N TRP A 377 2.23 12.80 -4.06
CA TRP A 377 0.88 12.33 -3.81
C TRP A 377 -0.11 12.62 -4.94
N SER A 378 0.26 13.51 -5.87
CA SER A 378 -0.64 14.02 -6.91
C SER A 378 0.13 14.32 -8.19
N VAL A 379 -0.17 13.54 -9.23
CA VAL A 379 0.30 13.79 -10.59
C VAL A 379 -0.12 15.18 -11.10
N PRO A 380 -1.35 15.67 -10.84
CA PRO A 380 -1.71 17.06 -11.16
C PRO A 380 -0.76 18.09 -10.55
N PHE A 381 -0.43 17.98 -9.26
CA PHE A 381 0.56 18.88 -8.65
C PHE A 381 1.97 18.70 -9.24
N ALA A 382 2.39 17.47 -9.51
CA ALA A 382 3.67 17.21 -10.16
C ALA A 382 3.76 17.91 -11.52
N LYS A 383 2.79 17.68 -12.41
CA LYS A 383 2.71 18.32 -13.72
C LYS A 383 2.66 19.85 -13.59
N MET A 384 1.91 20.38 -12.62
CA MET A 384 1.82 21.82 -12.34
C MET A 384 3.19 22.43 -11.99
N PHE A 385 4.02 21.72 -11.22
CA PHE A 385 5.30 22.25 -10.77
C PHE A 385 6.48 21.97 -11.72
N THR A 386 6.43 20.91 -12.54
CA THR A 386 7.59 20.51 -13.38
C THR A 386 7.43 20.75 -14.89
N ASN A 387 6.21 20.95 -15.42
CA ASN A 387 6.00 21.04 -16.88
C ASN A 387 5.98 22.49 -17.44
N GLY A 388 6.65 23.44 -16.78
CA GLY A 388 6.79 24.81 -17.29
C GLY A 388 5.50 25.64 -17.25
N MET A 389 4.54 25.28 -16.40
CA MET A 389 3.38 26.13 -16.09
C MET A 389 3.81 27.36 -15.28
N SER A 390 2.90 28.30 -15.06
CA SER A 390 3.21 29.52 -14.29
C SER A 390 3.67 29.20 -12.85
N GLU A 391 3.16 28.10 -12.31
CA GLU A 391 3.39 27.52 -11.01
C GLU A 391 4.76 26.85 -10.87
N THR A 392 5.44 26.53 -11.98
CA THR A 392 6.84 26.12 -11.96
C THR A 392 7.71 27.21 -11.34
N ASN A 393 7.47 28.47 -11.72
CA ASN A 393 8.26 29.63 -11.24
C ASN A 393 7.55 30.45 -10.17
N SER A 394 6.26 30.20 -9.92
CA SER A 394 5.49 30.86 -8.86
C SER A 394 5.59 30.08 -7.55
N SER A 395 5.74 30.80 -6.44
CA SER A 395 5.57 30.25 -5.09
C SER A 395 4.12 30.34 -4.61
N ARG A 396 3.17 30.68 -5.50
CA ARG A 396 1.77 30.91 -5.15
C ARG A 396 0.86 30.09 -6.05
N VAL A 397 -0.04 29.33 -5.41
CA VAL A 397 -1.12 28.57 -6.06
C VAL A 397 -2.45 29.01 -5.45
N VAL A 398 -3.45 29.26 -6.30
CA VAL A 398 -4.80 29.66 -5.87
C VAL A 398 -5.80 28.60 -6.30
N LEU A 399 -6.48 27.99 -5.32
CA LEU A 399 -7.49 26.97 -5.52
C LEU A 399 -8.90 27.59 -5.46
N ARG A 400 -9.79 27.12 -6.32
CA ARG A 400 -11.20 27.54 -6.39
C ARG A 400 -12.11 26.40 -6.00
N ASP A 401 -13.25 26.72 -5.40
CA ASP A 401 -14.29 25.75 -5.02
C ASP A 401 -13.80 24.61 -4.10
N VAL A 402 -12.76 24.88 -3.31
CA VAL A 402 -12.16 23.94 -2.36
C VAL A 402 -12.51 24.37 -0.94
N SER A 403 -12.94 23.41 -0.11
CA SER A 403 -13.13 23.61 1.33
C SER A 403 -11.77 23.69 2.04
N PRO A 404 -11.43 24.80 2.74
CA PRO A 404 -10.14 24.92 3.43
C PRO A 404 -9.85 23.80 4.41
N LYS A 405 -10.84 23.42 5.22
CA LYS A 405 -10.68 22.34 6.21
C LYS A 405 -10.46 20.97 5.55
N ALA A 406 -11.15 20.68 4.46
CA ALA A 406 -10.98 19.42 3.76
C ALA A 406 -9.61 19.36 3.06
N PHE A 407 -9.13 20.50 2.53
CA PHE A 407 -7.80 20.60 1.95
C PHE A 407 -6.70 20.44 3.01
N GLU A 408 -6.84 21.06 4.18
CA GLU A 408 -5.95 20.83 5.33
C GLU A 408 -5.92 19.35 5.73
N GLY A 409 -7.08 18.69 5.78
CA GLY A 409 -7.16 17.25 6.06
C GLY A 409 -6.45 16.39 5.00
N MET A 410 -6.54 16.78 3.72
CA MET A 410 -5.79 16.13 2.64
C MET A 410 -4.27 16.34 2.80
N LEU A 411 -3.82 17.54 3.17
CA LEU A 411 -2.40 17.80 3.45
C LEU A 411 -1.91 16.99 4.65
N ASP A 412 -2.68 16.93 5.73
CA ASP A 412 -2.35 16.11 6.90
C ASP A 412 -2.16 14.64 6.52
N PHE A 413 -3.00 14.12 5.61
CA PHE A 413 -2.81 12.80 5.05
C PHE A 413 -1.50 12.70 4.25
N MET A 414 -1.20 13.65 3.37
CA MET A 414 0.05 13.64 2.58
C MET A 414 1.33 13.65 3.45
N TYR A 415 1.30 14.33 4.61
CA TYR A 415 2.45 14.39 5.53
C TYR A 415 2.51 13.26 6.55
N SER A 416 1.46 12.45 6.68
CA SER A 416 1.38 11.38 7.69
C SER A 416 1.19 9.97 7.13
N GLY A 417 0.57 9.88 5.96
CA GLY A 417 0.05 8.67 5.35
C GLY A 417 -1.21 8.10 6.04
N GLU A 418 -1.84 8.86 6.93
CA GLU A 418 -2.93 8.38 7.80
C GLU A 418 -4.08 9.40 7.83
N VAL A 419 -5.33 8.92 7.82
CA VAL A 419 -6.51 9.79 8.01
C VAL A 419 -6.77 9.96 9.51
N ASN A 420 -6.85 11.20 9.97
CA ASN A 420 -7.20 11.48 11.37
C ASN A 420 -8.73 11.34 11.57
N LEU A 421 -9.15 10.17 12.06
CA LEU A 421 -10.56 9.85 12.29
C LEU A 421 -11.23 10.70 13.36
N GLU A 422 -10.51 11.11 14.41
CA GLU A 422 -11.08 11.89 15.52
C GLU A 422 -11.63 13.23 15.04
N ASN A 423 -10.91 13.90 14.13
CA ASN A 423 -11.35 15.16 13.53
C ASN A 423 -12.39 14.97 12.42
N THR A 424 -12.44 13.77 11.80
CA THR A 424 -13.18 13.52 10.56
C THR A 424 -14.56 12.89 10.81
N MET A 425 -14.71 12.06 11.85
CA MET A 425 -15.97 11.37 12.17
C MET A 425 -17.03 12.30 12.81
N GLU A 426 -16.61 13.38 13.48
CA GLU A 426 -17.56 14.37 14.02
C GLU A 426 -18.34 15.13 12.93
N SER A 427 -17.90 15.05 11.67
CA SER A 427 -18.61 15.63 10.53
C SER A 427 -18.44 14.74 9.29
N GLY A 428 -19.32 13.76 9.07
CA GLY A 428 -19.32 12.94 7.85
C GLY A 428 -19.30 13.76 6.53
N ALA A 429 -19.69 15.04 6.59
CA ALA A 429 -19.51 16.00 5.51
C ALA A 429 -18.04 16.30 5.17
N MET A 430 -17.14 16.35 6.17
CA MET A 430 -15.70 16.53 5.95
C MET A 430 -15.09 15.32 5.24
N LEU A 431 -15.46 14.10 5.63
CA LEU A 431 -15.00 12.88 4.98
C LEU A 431 -15.39 12.82 3.50
N LEU A 432 -16.63 13.20 3.18
CA LEU A 432 -17.11 13.31 1.80
C LEU A 432 -16.36 14.40 1.02
N GLN A 433 -16.07 15.54 1.63
CA GLN A 433 -15.28 16.60 0.97
C GLN A 433 -13.84 16.16 0.72
N MET A 434 -13.21 15.47 1.67
CA MET A 434 -11.87 14.89 1.49
C MET A 434 -11.86 13.84 0.37
N LEU A 435 -12.90 13.01 0.27
CA LEU A 435 -13.07 12.07 -0.83
C LEU A 435 -13.12 12.81 -2.17
N LEU A 436 -13.96 13.85 -2.30
CA LEU A 436 -14.07 14.64 -3.53
C LEU A 436 -12.76 15.33 -3.91
N LEU A 437 -12.05 15.91 -2.94
CA LEU A 437 -10.74 16.52 -3.19
C LEU A 437 -9.69 15.49 -3.59
N SER A 438 -9.70 14.32 -2.95
CA SER A 438 -8.75 13.25 -3.29
C SER A 438 -8.94 12.75 -4.72
N ASP A 439 -10.18 12.72 -5.22
CA ASP A 439 -10.48 12.43 -6.63
C ASP A 439 -9.99 13.57 -7.53
N GLN A 440 -10.37 14.81 -7.22
CA GLN A 440 -9.99 16.01 -7.99
C GLN A 440 -8.48 16.16 -8.17
N PHE A 441 -7.70 15.89 -7.11
CA PHE A 441 -6.24 16.02 -7.12
C PHE A 441 -5.53 14.68 -7.39
N GLY A 442 -6.25 13.59 -7.63
CA GLY A 442 -5.66 12.27 -7.94
C GLY A 442 -4.85 11.65 -6.80
N VAL A 443 -5.23 11.91 -5.54
CA VAL A 443 -4.62 11.36 -4.32
C VAL A 443 -5.24 10.01 -3.99
N THR A 444 -4.87 8.99 -4.76
CA THR A 444 -5.54 7.69 -4.80
C THR A 444 -5.64 6.98 -3.44
N LEU A 445 -4.59 7.04 -2.62
CA LEU A 445 -4.61 6.37 -1.32
C LEU A 445 -5.51 7.05 -0.31
N LEU A 446 -5.61 8.39 -0.37
CA LEU A 446 -6.59 9.11 0.44
C LEU A 446 -8.00 8.75 0.00
N HIS A 447 -8.25 8.71 -1.32
CA HIS A 447 -9.53 8.31 -1.89
C HIS A 447 -9.96 6.93 -1.36
N GLN A 448 -9.04 5.95 -1.43
CA GLN A 448 -9.28 4.60 -0.93
C GLN A 448 -9.60 4.58 0.56
N GLU A 449 -8.82 5.29 1.39
CA GLU A 449 -9.04 5.32 2.83
C GLU A 449 -10.36 6.05 3.19
N CYS A 450 -10.71 7.13 2.48
CA CYS A 450 -12.00 7.80 2.65
C CYS A 450 -13.17 6.88 2.28
N CYS A 451 -13.11 6.17 1.15
CA CYS A 451 -14.13 5.17 0.77
C CYS A 451 -14.25 4.06 1.82
N LYS A 452 -13.11 3.57 2.31
CA LYS A 452 -13.02 2.52 3.34
C LYS A 452 -13.75 2.96 4.61
N ILE A 453 -13.44 4.15 5.14
CA ILE A 453 -14.06 4.70 6.36
C ILE A 453 -15.56 4.93 6.14
N LEU A 454 -15.96 5.48 4.98
CA LEU A 454 -17.37 5.68 4.65
C LEU A 454 -18.15 4.35 4.63
N LEU A 455 -17.57 3.30 4.04
CA LEU A 455 -18.18 1.97 4.01
C LEU A 455 -18.29 1.36 5.41
N GLU A 456 -17.28 1.54 6.26
CA GLU A 456 -17.34 1.12 7.66
C GLU A 456 -18.52 1.79 8.39
N CYS A 457 -18.68 3.11 8.24
CA CYS A 457 -19.80 3.86 8.82
C CYS A 457 -21.17 3.41 8.30
N LEU A 458 -21.28 3.00 7.04
CA LEU A 458 -22.53 2.49 6.45
C LEU A 458 -22.84 1.04 6.83
N SER A 459 -21.87 0.30 7.36
CA SER A 459 -21.98 -1.13 7.67
C SER A 459 -22.35 -1.43 9.13
N GLU A 460 -22.43 -0.41 10.00
CA GLU A 460 -22.82 -0.52 11.40
C GLU A 460 -24.35 -0.61 11.63
N GLU A 461 -25.15 -0.81 10.59
CA GLU A 461 -26.61 -1.12 10.68
C GLU A 461 -26.95 -2.61 10.64
#